data_AF-A0A9Q3Z9M2-F1
#
_entry.id   AF-A0A9Q3Z9M2-F1
#
_cell.length_a   1.000
_cell.length_b   1.000
_cell.length_c   1.000
_cell.angle_alpha   90.00
_cell.angle_beta   90.00
_cell.angle_gamma   90.00
#
_symmetry.space_group_name_H-M   'P 1'
#
loop_
_entity.id
_entity.type
_entity.pdbx_description
1 polymer ?
#
loop_
_entity_poly.entity_id
_entity_poly.type
_entity_poly.pdbx_seq_one_letter_code
_entity_poly.pdbx_strand_id
1 'polypeptide(L)'
;MRISVSSASTVSAARLDDGWPEGYDALARAADRPLTDVRIGFSQFEDAVRTFHNPRSTYRDTARAMLTFIVGVAEAGRILPLHNRIRTAIGDWTSYGLTTEDVYALHHWADASEVYRNDRGRVNVYGRTYTNAKSLVALLITCLGAKAVQNGNPKTEL
;
A
#
# COMPACT_ATOMS: atom_id res chain seq x y z
N MET A 1 13.38 30.72 30.81
CA MET A 1 13.27 30.11 29.47
C MET A 1 12.91 28.64 29.65
N ARG A 2 11.62 28.28 29.53
CA ARG A 2 11.15 26.90 29.64
C ARG A 2 11.12 26.31 28.24
N ILE A 3 11.89 25.24 28.03
CA ILE A 3 11.92 24.50 26.77
C ILE A 3 10.66 23.64 26.73
N SER A 4 9.80 23.91 25.74
CA SER A 4 8.62 23.09 25.44
C SER A 4 9.08 21.75 24.87
N VAL A 5 8.80 20.67 25.59
CA VAL A 5 9.00 19.31 25.08
C VAL A 5 7.80 19.02 24.17
N SER A 6 8.05 18.94 22.86
CA SER A 6 7.06 18.52 21.87
C SER A 6 6.56 17.12 22.22
N SER A 7 5.31 17.02 22.68
CA SER A 7 4.66 15.74 22.99
C SER A 7 4.60 14.89 21.72
N ALA A 8 5.29 13.75 21.71
CA ALA A 8 5.01 12.67 20.78
C ALA A 8 3.56 12.23 21.01
N SER A 9 2.66 12.64 20.11
CA SER A 9 1.23 12.39 20.23
C SER A 9 0.99 10.88 20.21
N THR A 10 0.61 10.36 21.37
CA THR A 10 0.13 8.99 21.53
C THR A 10 -1.18 8.84 20.76
N VAL A 11 -1.33 7.76 19.99
CA VAL A 11 -2.53 7.51 19.19
C VAL A 11 -3.55 6.78 20.09
N SER A 12 -4.66 7.44 20.42
CA SER A 12 -5.82 6.76 21.03
C SER A 12 -6.60 6.00 19.95
N ALA A 13 -7.35 4.96 20.33
CA ALA A 13 -8.19 4.21 19.38
C ALA A 13 -9.19 5.11 18.61
N ALA A 14 -9.70 6.16 19.26
CA ALA A 14 -10.57 7.18 18.63
C ALA A 14 -9.87 8.02 17.53
N ARG A 15 -8.54 7.98 17.46
CA ARG A 15 -7.73 8.72 16.48
C ARG A 15 -7.45 7.92 15.21
N LEU A 16 -7.92 6.67 15.12
CA LEU A 16 -7.94 5.90 13.88
C LEU A 16 -9.13 6.28 12.98
N ASP A 17 -10.19 6.88 13.55
CA ASP A 17 -11.43 7.18 12.83
C ASP A 17 -11.39 8.50 12.04
N ASP A 18 -10.58 9.49 12.46
CA ASP A 18 -10.45 10.77 11.75
C ASP A 18 -9.00 11.29 11.80
N GLY A 19 -8.39 11.55 10.63
CA GLY A 19 -7.14 12.31 10.53
C GLY A 19 -5.88 11.56 10.06
N TRP A 20 -6.01 10.35 9.52
CA TRP A 20 -4.90 9.70 8.82
C TRP A 20 -4.75 10.21 7.39
N PRO A 21 -3.51 10.39 6.90
CA PRO A 21 -3.26 10.76 5.52
C PRO A 21 -3.79 9.69 4.57
N GLU A 22 -4.48 10.14 3.52
CA GLU A 22 -4.89 9.28 2.42
C GLU A 22 -3.75 9.12 1.41
N GLY A 23 -3.59 7.91 0.87
CA GLY A 23 -2.59 7.58 -0.15
C GLY A 23 -1.25 7.09 0.40
N TYR A 24 -0.55 6.24 -0.37
CA TYR A 24 0.69 5.61 0.08
C TYR A 24 1.80 6.61 0.42
N ASP A 25 1.95 7.67 -0.38
CA ASP A 25 3.05 8.64 -0.20
C ASP A 25 2.88 9.50 1.04
N ALA A 26 1.65 9.92 1.33
CA ALA A 26 1.36 10.68 2.53
C ALA A 26 1.53 9.83 3.78
N LEU A 27 1.17 8.55 3.73
CA LEU A 27 1.40 7.60 4.81
C LEU A 27 2.89 7.23 4.97
N ALA A 28 3.64 7.12 3.88
CA ALA A 28 5.09 6.93 3.88
C ALA A 28 5.82 8.11 4.54
N ARG A 29 5.39 9.35 4.26
CA ARG A 29 5.87 10.54 4.97
C ARG A 29 5.56 10.50 6.46
N ALA A 30 4.34 10.12 6.84
CA ALA A 30 3.96 9.95 8.25
C ALA A 30 4.80 8.85 8.95
N ALA A 31 5.11 7.78 8.23
CA ALA A 31 5.94 6.68 8.68
C ALA A 31 7.43 7.02 8.76
N ASP A 32 7.85 8.17 8.23
CA ASP A 32 9.27 8.55 8.08
C ASP A 32 10.06 7.38 7.45
N ARG A 33 9.51 6.87 6.34
CA ARG A 33 10.01 5.69 5.62
C ARG A 33 9.54 5.72 4.17
N PRO A 34 10.45 5.68 3.17
CA PRO A 34 10.05 5.56 1.77
C PRO A 34 9.40 4.19 1.52
N LEU A 35 8.50 4.11 0.52
CA LEU A 35 7.79 2.87 0.22
C LEU A 35 8.74 1.71 -0.14
N THR A 36 9.88 2.00 -0.77
CA THR A 36 10.92 1.00 -1.09
C THR A 36 11.57 0.37 0.14
N ASP A 37 11.46 1.00 1.31
CA ASP A 37 11.98 0.46 2.57
C ASP A 37 10.92 -0.32 3.35
N VAL A 38 9.69 -0.43 2.82
CA VAL A 38 8.64 -1.26 3.41
C VAL A 38 9.00 -2.72 3.22
N ARG A 39 9.02 -3.46 4.33
CA ARG A 39 9.22 -4.90 4.37
C ARG A 39 7.94 -5.59 4.81
N ILE A 40 7.58 -6.67 4.14
CA ILE A 40 6.40 -7.48 4.43
C ILE A 40 6.85 -8.91 4.71
N GLY A 41 6.43 -9.46 5.85
CA GLY A 41 6.79 -10.78 6.32
C GLY A 41 6.07 -11.08 7.64
N PHE A 42 6.19 -12.31 8.13
CA PHE A 42 5.49 -12.76 9.34
C PHE A 42 5.78 -11.85 10.54
N SER A 43 7.06 -11.57 10.81
CA SER A 43 7.48 -10.71 11.92
C SER A 43 7.02 -9.26 11.76
N GLN A 44 6.98 -8.72 10.54
CA GLN A 44 6.48 -7.36 10.32
C GLN A 44 4.98 -7.25 10.58
N PHE A 45 4.19 -8.28 10.26
CA PHE A 45 2.78 -8.33 10.64
C PHE A 45 2.59 -8.45 12.15
N GLU A 46 3.37 -9.30 12.82
CA GLU A 46 3.31 -9.43 14.27
C GLU A 46 3.64 -8.11 14.98
N ASP A 47 4.71 -7.43 14.55
CA ASP A 47 5.10 -6.13 15.08
C ASP A 47 4.05 -5.05 14.80
N ALA A 48 3.42 -5.07 13.62
CA ALA A 48 2.32 -4.16 13.29
C ALA A 48 1.10 -4.39 14.21
N VAL A 49 0.73 -5.65 14.46
CA VAL A 49 -0.36 -5.99 15.39
C VAL A 49 -0.01 -5.53 16.80
N ARG A 50 1.21 -5.81 17.29
CA ARG A 50 1.68 -5.33 18.61
C ARG A 50 1.64 -3.81 18.70
N THR A 51 1.99 -3.12 17.62
CA THR A 51 1.92 -1.65 17.52
C THR A 51 0.49 -1.15 17.70
N PHE A 52 -0.49 -1.77 17.05
CA PHE A 52 -1.90 -1.38 17.20
C PHE A 52 -2.47 -1.66 18.59
N HIS A 53 -2.00 -2.70 19.27
CA HIS A 53 -2.43 -3.02 20.62
C HIS A 53 -1.74 -2.17 21.70
N ASN A 54 -0.63 -1.53 21.38
CA ASN A 54 0.13 -0.73 22.33
C ASN A 54 -0.43 0.70 22.39
N PRO A 55 -1.07 1.12 23.49
CA PRO A 55 -1.61 2.47 23.62
C PRO A 55 -0.52 3.54 23.72
N ARG A 56 0.76 3.17 23.78
CA ARG A 56 1.92 4.07 23.76
C ARG A 56 2.59 4.21 22.39
N SER A 57 2.10 3.52 21.37
CA SER A 57 2.62 3.63 20.02
C SER A 57 2.53 5.06 19.52
N THR A 58 3.61 5.51 18.88
CA THR A 58 3.63 6.86 18.29
C THR A 58 2.86 6.88 16.99
N TYR A 59 2.47 8.08 16.55
CA TYR A 59 1.89 8.28 15.22
C TYR A 59 2.73 7.66 14.08
N ARG A 60 4.06 7.77 14.17
CA ARG A 60 4.99 7.17 13.21
C ARG A 60 4.94 5.64 13.22
N ASP A 61 4.90 5.04 14.41
CA ASP A 61 4.84 3.58 14.54
C ASP A 61 3.52 3.05 13.96
N THR A 62 2.41 3.70 14.29
CA THR A 62 1.10 3.36 13.74
C THR A 62 1.06 3.54 12.22
N ALA A 63 1.65 4.59 11.65
CA ALA A 63 1.78 4.76 10.19
C ALA A 63 2.54 3.60 9.54
N ARG A 64 3.65 3.16 10.15
CA ARG A 64 4.42 2.00 9.68
C ARG A 64 3.60 0.71 9.74
N ALA A 65 2.86 0.50 10.83
CA ALA A 65 1.97 -0.64 10.98
C ALA A 65 0.85 -0.63 9.92
N MET A 66 0.27 0.53 9.64
CA MET A 66 -0.74 0.69 8.57
C MET A 66 -0.16 0.36 7.19
N LEU A 67 1.05 0.85 6.86
CA LEU A 67 1.72 0.51 5.61
C LEU A 67 1.90 -1.00 5.44
N THR A 68 2.29 -1.72 6.51
CA THR A 68 2.43 -3.18 6.47
C THR A 68 1.12 -3.85 6.05
N PHE A 69 -0.02 -3.46 6.64
CA PHE A 69 -1.31 -4.06 6.31
C PHE A 69 -1.84 -3.62 4.94
N ILE A 70 -1.69 -2.35 4.59
CA ILE A 70 -2.12 -1.82 3.29
C ILE A 70 -1.37 -2.55 2.17
N VAL A 71 -0.03 -2.56 2.21
CA VAL A 71 0.80 -3.23 1.19
C VAL A 71 0.59 -4.74 1.23
N GLY A 72 0.70 -5.34 2.42
CA GLY A 72 0.73 -6.79 2.57
C GLY A 72 -0.63 -7.48 2.36
N VAL A 73 -1.74 -6.75 2.46
CA VAL A 73 -3.10 -7.29 2.30
C VAL A 73 -3.82 -6.65 1.13
N ALA A 74 -3.99 -5.33 1.14
CA ALA A 74 -4.79 -4.65 0.12
C ALA A 74 -4.07 -4.65 -1.24
N GLU A 75 -2.80 -4.25 -1.29
CA GLU A 75 -2.05 -4.20 -2.55
C GLU A 75 -1.68 -5.59 -3.06
N ALA A 76 -1.29 -6.49 -2.17
CA ALA A 76 -1.14 -7.90 -2.49
C ALA A 76 -2.45 -8.57 -2.95
N GLY A 77 -3.62 -7.98 -2.65
CA GLY A 77 -4.92 -8.41 -3.16
C GLY A 77 -5.29 -7.82 -4.53
N ARG A 78 -4.49 -6.88 -5.04
CA ARG A 78 -4.70 -6.18 -6.31
C ARG A 78 -3.71 -6.62 -7.37
N ILE A 79 -2.44 -6.79 -7.01
CA ILE A 79 -1.33 -6.98 -7.94
C ILE A 79 -0.72 -8.38 -7.78
N LEU A 80 -0.85 -9.21 -8.82
CA LEU A 80 -0.46 -10.62 -8.81
C LEU A 80 1.06 -10.85 -8.64
N PRO A 81 1.96 -10.12 -9.32
CA PRO A 81 3.39 -10.30 -9.08
C PRO A 81 3.81 -9.97 -7.65
N LEU A 82 3.29 -8.89 -7.08
CA LEU A 82 3.52 -8.49 -5.69
C LEU A 82 2.99 -9.56 -4.72
N HIS A 83 1.76 -10.03 -4.92
CA HIS A 83 1.15 -11.13 -4.17
C HIS A 83 2.09 -12.34 -4.09
N ASN A 84 2.56 -12.80 -5.24
CA ASN A 84 3.39 -14.00 -5.32
C ASN A 84 4.71 -13.84 -4.56
N ARG A 85 5.35 -12.67 -4.64
CA ARG A 85 6.61 -12.40 -3.93
C ARG A 85 6.41 -12.35 -2.41
N ILE A 86 5.36 -11.68 -1.94
CA ILE A 86 5.01 -11.62 -0.52
C ILE A 86 4.64 -13.02 -0.01
N ARG A 87 3.80 -13.76 -0.75
CA ARG A 87 3.38 -15.12 -0.39
C ARG A 87 4.59 -16.04 -0.25
N THR A 88 5.52 -16.02 -1.19
CA THR A 88 6.76 -16.80 -1.12
C THR A 88 7.58 -16.41 0.10
N ALA A 89 7.83 -15.11 0.32
CA ALA A 89 8.62 -14.67 1.46
C ALA A 89 8.02 -15.10 2.81
N ILE A 90 6.70 -14.98 2.97
CA ILE A 90 5.99 -15.46 4.17
C ILE A 90 6.10 -16.98 4.31
N GLY A 91 5.94 -17.74 3.22
CA GLY A 91 6.07 -19.20 3.22
C GLY A 91 7.48 -19.67 3.62
N ASP A 92 8.50 -18.89 3.25
CA ASP A 92 9.90 -19.15 3.56
C ASP A 92 10.32 -18.58 4.93
N TRP A 93 9.39 -18.02 5.73
CA TRP A 93 9.68 -17.35 7.00
C TRP A 93 10.67 -16.19 6.88
N THR A 94 10.70 -15.53 5.71
CA THR A 94 11.53 -14.35 5.43
C THR A 94 10.67 -13.10 5.28
N SER A 95 11.27 -11.99 4.82
CA SER A 95 10.57 -10.76 4.51
C SER A 95 10.92 -10.25 3.12
N TYR A 96 9.90 -9.80 2.40
CA TYR A 96 10.01 -9.17 1.10
C TYR A 96 10.10 -7.66 1.25
N GLY A 97 11.12 -7.03 0.65
CA GLY A 97 11.20 -5.57 0.55
C GLY A 97 10.62 -5.10 -0.79
N LEU A 98 9.80 -4.04 -0.77
CA LEU A 98 9.24 -3.49 -2.00
C LEU A 98 10.32 -2.96 -2.94
N THR A 99 10.21 -3.29 -4.23
CA THR A 99 11.07 -2.71 -5.26
C THR A 99 10.46 -1.43 -5.84
N THR A 100 11.26 -0.67 -6.58
CA THR A 100 10.78 0.49 -7.35
C THR A 100 9.65 0.11 -8.31
N GLU A 101 9.72 -1.08 -8.93
CA GLU A 101 8.66 -1.57 -9.81
C GLU A 101 7.39 -1.93 -9.06
N ASP A 102 7.48 -2.41 -7.81
CA ASP A 102 6.30 -2.61 -6.98
C ASP A 102 5.63 -1.28 -6.66
N VAL A 103 6.41 -0.28 -6.21
CA VAL A 103 5.90 1.07 -5.94
C VAL A 103 5.26 1.66 -7.19
N TYR A 104 5.91 1.54 -8.34
CA TYR A 104 5.34 1.94 -9.62
C TYR A 104 4.00 1.23 -9.90
N ALA A 105 3.92 -0.08 -9.66
CA ALA A 105 2.69 -0.84 -9.84
C ALA A 105 1.57 -0.36 -8.91
N LEU A 106 1.87 0.01 -7.66
CA LEU A 106 0.89 0.58 -6.72
C LEU A 106 0.25 1.85 -7.30
N HIS A 107 1.06 2.78 -7.80
CA HIS A 107 0.58 4.05 -8.36
C HIS A 107 -0.21 3.87 -9.68
N HIS A 108 0.04 2.80 -10.43
CA HIS A 108 -0.58 2.58 -11.76
C HIS A 108 -1.68 1.50 -11.75
N TRP A 109 -2.15 1.07 -10.57
CA TRP A 109 -3.24 0.10 -10.49
C TRP A 109 -4.55 0.63 -11.08
N ALA A 110 -4.83 1.94 -10.93
CA ALA A 110 -5.99 2.58 -11.53
C ALA A 110 -5.93 2.57 -13.06
N ASP A 111 -4.78 2.90 -13.64
CA ASP A 111 -4.54 2.89 -15.09
C ASP A 111 -4.69 1.47 -15.65
N ALA A 112 -4.09 0.48 -14.97
CA ALA A 112 -4.25 -0.93 -15.32
C ALA A 112 -5.73 -1.36 -15.26
N SER A 113 -6.48 -0.92 -14.25
CA SER A 113 -7.91 -1.19 -14.13
C SER A 113 -8.73 -0.54 -15.25
N GLU A 114 -8.30 0.61 -15.77
CA GLU A 114 -8.93 1.25 -16.92
C GLU A 114 -8.72 0.44 -18.20
N VAL A 115 -7.48 0.03 -18.49
CA VAL A 115 -7.16 -0.80 -19.66
C VAL A 115 -7.91 -2.13 -19.59
N TYR A 116 -8.02 -2.74 -18.40
CA TYR A 116 -8.75 -4.00 -18.22
C TYR A 116 -10.23 -3.86 -18.56
N ARG A 117 -10.89 -2.80 -18.09
CA ARG A 117 -12.35 -2.63 -18.28
C ARG A 117 -12.73 -2.20 -19.68
N ASN A 118 -11.95 -1.29 -20.25
CA ASN A 118 -12.32 -0.63 -21.49
C ASN A 118 -11.70 -1.29 -22.72
N ASP A 119 -10.82 -2.29 -22.51
CA ASP A 119 -10.05 -2.98 -23.54
C ASP A 119 -9.33 -2.02 -24.51
N ARG A 120 -8.87 -0.89 -23.96
CA ARG A 120 -8.23 0.21 -24.70
C ARG A 120 -7.15 0.86 -23.85
N GLY A 121 -6.15 1.45 -24.51
CA GLY A 121 -5.03 2.12 -23.85
C GLY A 121 -3.82 1.19 -23.65
N ARG A 122 -2.88 1.63 -22.82
CA ARG A 122 -1.68 0.86 -22.47
C ARG A 122 -1.16 1.25 -21.09
N VAL A 123 -0.61 0.28 -20.37
CA VAL A 123 0.14 0.53 -19.12
C VAL A 123 1.41 -0.32 -19.13
N ASN A 124 2.53 0.22 -18.65
CA ASN A 124 3.80 -0.50 -18.57
C ASN A 124 4.16 -0.74 -17.11
N VAL A 125 4.01 -1.97 -16.63
CA VAL A 125 4.28 -2.34 -15.23
C VAL A 125 5.20 -3.56 -15.21
N TYR A 126 6.16 -3.61 -14.30
CA TYR A 126 7.17 -4.68 -14.23
C TYR A 126 7.90 -4.94 -15.55
N GLY A 127 8.17 -3.88 -16.32
CA GLY A 127 8.83 -3.97 -17.63
C GLY A 127 7.99 -4.65 -18.72
N ARG A 128 6.68 -4.83 -18.50
CA ARG A 128 5.75 -5.42 -19.47
C ARG A 128 4.68 -4.40 -19.86
N THR A 129 4.42 -4.30 -21.15
CA THR A 129 3.32 -3.49 -21.68
C THR A 129 2.05 -4.32 -21.78
N TYR A 130 0.99 -3.82 -21.16
CA TYR A 130 -0.34 -4.40 -21.18
C TYR A 130 -1.27 -3.49 -21.98
N THR A 131 -2.01 -4.04 -22.95
CA THR A 131 -2.80 -3.26 -23.93
C THR A 131 -4.26 -3.70 -24.02
N ASN A 132 -4.63 -4.77 -23.32
CA ASN A 132 -5.96 -5.36 -23.37
C ASN A 132 -6.26 -6.14 -22.08
N ALA A 133 -7.54 -6.44 -21.86
CA ALA A 133 -8.02 -7.17 -20.69
C ALA A 133 -7.35 -8.52 -20.52
N LYS A 134 -7.13 -9.24 -21.64
CA LYS A 134 -6.51 -10.58 -21.63
C LYS A 134 -5.08 -10.54 -21.12
N SER A 135 -4.28 -9.55 -21.50
CA SER A 135 -2.90 -9.41 -21.01
C SER A 135 -2.85 -9.09 -19.52
N LEU A 136 -3.83 -8.34 -19.02
CA LEU A 136 -3.88 -7.86 -17.64
C LEU A 136 -4.24 -8.92 -16.61
N VAL A 137 -4.75 -10.09 -17.02
CA VAL A 137 -4.93 -11.24 -16.10
C VAL A 137 -3.61 -11.72 -15.49
N ALA A 138 -2.48 -11.39 -16.11
CA ALA A 138 -1.14 -11.69 -15.58
C ALA A 138 -0.64 -10.63 -14.58
N LEU A 139 -1.37 -9.51 -14.41
CA LEU A 139 -1.03 -8.41 -13.50
C LEU A 139 -2.05 -8.26 -12.37
N LEU A 140 -3.35 -8.29 -12.67
CA LEU A 140 -4.41 -7.92 -11.76
C LEU A 140 -5.09 -9.16 -11.14
N ILE A 141 -5.25 -9.14 -9.82
CA ILE A 141 -6.14 -10.05 -9.08
C ILE A 141 -7.54 -9.43 -8.99
N THR A 142 -7.60 -8.12 -8.70
CA THR A 142 -8.83 -7.34 -8.63
C THR A 142 -8.65 -6.01 -9.37
N CYS A 143 -9.76 -5.43 -9.86
CA CYS A 143 -9.78 -4.17 -10.61
C CYS A 143 -10.89 -3.24 -10.12
N LEU A 144 -10.73 -1.93 -10.37
CA LEU A 144 -11.78 -0.94 -10.10
C LEU A 144 -13.06 -1.23 -10.91
N GLY A 145 -14.22 -1.31 -10.26
CA GLY A 145 -15.51 -1.48 -10.93
C GLY A 145 -15.98 -0.24 -11.70
N ALA A 146 -16.82 -0.40 -12.73
CA ALA A 146 -17.24 0.66 -13.67
C ALA A 146 -17.91 1.90 -13.02
N LYS A 147 -18.62 1.73 -11.88
CA LYS A 147 -19.32 2.84 -11.19
C LYS A 147 -18.40 3.76 -10.37
N ALA A 148 -17.20 3.31 -10.00
CA ALA A 148 -16.30 4.10 -9.15
C ALA A 148 -15.74 5.37 -9.83
N VAL A 149 -15.91 5.51 -11.15
CA VAL A 149 -15.40 6.66 -11.94
C VAL A 149 -16.50 7.63 -12.37
N GLN A 150 -17.78 7.34 -12.11
CA GLN A 150 -18.88 8.25 -12.49
C GLN A 150 -18.86 9.58 -11.71
N ASN A 151 -18.10 9.67 -10.61
CA ASN A 151 -17.84 10.92 -9.87
C ASN A 151 -16.45 11.53 -10.14
N GLY A 152 -15.82 11.20 -11.27
CA GLY A 152 -14.72 11.99 -11.83
C GLY A 152 -13.34 11.87 -11.17
N ASN A 153 -13.22 11.22 -10.01
CA ASN A 153 -11.91 10.92 -9.42
C ASN A 153 -11.70 9.40 -9.36
N PRO A 154 -11.10 8.77 -10.39
CA PRO A 154 -10.34 7.56 -10.11
C PRO A 154 -9.37 7.89 -8.97
N LYS A 155 -9.14 6.97 -8.03
CA LYS A 155 -8.07 7.14 -7.04
C LYS A 155 -6.73 7.17 -7.79
N THR A 156 -6.35 8.33 -8.31
CA THR A 156 -4.99 8.67 -8.71
C THR A 156 -4.27 9.00 -7.43
N GLU A 157 -3.45 8.06 -6.97
CA GLU A 157 -2.56 8.28 -5.83
C GLU A 157 -1.39 9.16 -6.32
N LEU A 158 -1.61 10.47 -6.27
CA LEU A 158 -0.59 11.51 -6.32
C LEU A 158 -0.16 11.91 -4.91
#